data_AF-A0A6G3C2D9-F1
#
_entry.id   AF-A0A6G3C2D9-F1
#
_cell.length_a   1.000
_cell.length_b   1.000
_cell.length_c   1.000
_cell.angle_alpha   90.00
_cell.angle_beta   90.00
_cell.angle_gamma   90.00
#
_symmetry.space_group_name_H-M   'P 1'
#
loop_
_entity.id
_entity.type
_entity.pdbx_description
1 polymer ?
#
loop_
_entity_poly.entity_id
_entity_poly.type
_entity_poly.pdbx_seq_one_letter_code
_entity_poly.pdbx_strand_id
1 'polypeptide(L)'
;MVFRIPRPRRYGRLSALGTTLVLVAVGATAVAAPIEPGKSAPLVGVQSGRCLTVPGSSTANGTQTQLQDCTGATGQTWTHTTGKQLTVHGNKCLDAGGRGTTNGTAVIIWDCNGGTNQQWNVNPDGTITGVQSGLCLDANAGGTANGTRIILWSCNGGTNQQWN
;
A
#
# COMPACT_ATOMS: atom_id res chain seq x y z
N MET A 1 31.72 -90.57 14.82
CA MET A 1 31.24 -89.73 15.95
C MET A 1 30.85 -88.37 15.38
N VAL A 2 29.59 -87.99 15.55
CA VAL A 2 28.90 -86.93 14.79
C VAL A 2 29.21 -85.54 15.36
N PHE A 3 29.73 -84.64 14.53
CA PHE A 3 29.88 -83.21 14.82
C PHE A 3 28.50 -82.52 14.78
N ARG A 4 28.11 -81.84 15.86
CA ARG A 4 26.88 -81.00 15.91
C ARG A 4 27.21 -79.57 15.46
N ILE A 5 26.48 -79.11 14.44
CA ILE A 5 26.54 -77.74 13.88
C ILE A 5 25.65 -76.79 14.73
N PRO A 6 26.12 -75.60 15.15
CA PRO A 6 25.27 -74.58 15.77
C PRO A 6 24.40 -73.85 14.73
N ARG A 7 23.12 -73.61 15.07
CA ARG A 7 22.16 -72.87 14.23
C ARG A 7 22.43 -71.35 14.26
N PRO A 8 22.22 -70.62 13.15
CA PRO A 8 22.37 -69.17 13.11
C PRO A 8 21.19 -68.42 13.77
N ARG A 9 21.50 -67.32 14.46
CA ARG A 9 20.52 -66.38 15.06
C ARG A 9 19.85 -65.54 13.96
N ARG A 10 18.52 -65.46 14.00
CA ARG A 10 17.70 -64.60 13.12
C ARG A 10 17.78 -63.15 13.60
N TYR A 11 18.14 -62.23 12.70
CA TYR A 11 18.04 -60.78 12.92
C TYR A 11 16.58 -60.32 12.70
N GLY A 12 15.98 -59.70 13.72
CA GLY A 12 14.66 -59.09 13.66
C GLY A 12 14.69 -57.81 12.82
N ARG A 13 13.69 -57.66 11.94
CA ARG A 13 13.46 -56.45 11.14
C ARG A 13 12.85 -55.36 12.04
N LEU A 14 13.48 -54.19 12.14
CA LEU A 14 12.86 -53.00 12.73
C LEU A 14 11.93 -52.36 11.69
N SER A 15 10.64 -52.24 12.04
CA SER A 15 9.66 -51.42 11.31
C SER A 15 9.79 -49.97 11.76
N ALA A 16 10.05 -49.06 10.83
CA ALA A 16 10.01 -47.62 11.06
C ALA A 16 8.56 -47.12 10.92
N LEU A 17 8.00 -46.57 11.99
CA LEU A 17 6.73 -45.84 11.97
C LEU A 17 7.02 -44.39 11.54
N GLY A 18 6.51 -44.00 10.37
CA GLY A 18 6.61 -42.62 9.87
C GLY A 18 5.50 -41.75 10.44
N THR A 19 5.87 -40.75 11.24
CA THR A 19 4.95 -39.74 11.79
C THR A 19 4.79 -38.61 10.78
N THR A 20 3.60 -38.45 10.20
CA THR A 20 3.26 -37.31 9.34
C THR A 20 3.01 -36.07 10.20
N LEU A 21 3.86 -35.06 10.04
CA LEU A 21 3.68 -33.72 10.64
C LEU A 21 2.63 -32.96 9.81
N VAL A 22 1.47 -32.67 10.39
CA VAL A 22 0.46 -31.78 9.79
C VAL A 22 0.77 -30.35 10.25
N LEU A 23 1.27 -29.52 9.33
CA LEU A 23 1.44 -28.08 9.56
C LEU A 23 0.08 -27.38 9.40
N VAL A 24 -0.47 -26.86 10.48
CA VAL A 24 -1.62 -25.95 10.46
C VAL A 24 -1.08 -24.54 10.21
N ALA A 25 -1.29 -24.01 9.00
CA ALA A 25 -0.96 -22.64 8.67
C ALA A 25 -1.98 -21.70 9.34
N VAL A 26 -1.55 -20.96 10.37
CA VAL A 26 -2.34 -19.87 10.95
C VAL A 26 -2.21 -18.67 10.00
N GLY A 27 -3.31 -18.29 9.35
CA GLY A 27 -3.34 -17.15 8.44
C GLY A 27 -3.04 -15.84 9.16
N ALA A 28 -1.96 -15.16 8.78
CA ALA A 28 -1.63 -13.83 9.26
C ALA A 28 -2.57 -12.81 8.60
N THR A 29 -3.47 -12.20 9.37
CA THR A 29 -4.21 -11.00 8.93
C THR A 29 -3.24 -9.83 8.93
N ALA A 30 -2.87 -9.33 7.75
CA ALA A 30 -2.07 -8.12 7.62
C ALA A 30 -2.91 -6.92 8.07
N VAL A 31 -2.64 -6.40 9.27
CA VAL A 31 -3.04 -5.05 9.64
C VAL A 31 -2.20 -4.08 8.81
N ALA A 32 -2.85 -3.17 8.08
CA ALA A 32 -2.16 -2.09 7.39
C ALA A 32 -1.34 -1.30 8.42
N ALA A 33 -0.04 -1.14 8.17
CA ALA A 33 0.82 -0.34 9.02
C ALA A 33 0.50 1.14 8.84
N PRO A 34 0.50 1.95 9.91
CA PRO A 34 0.33 3.39 9.78
C PRO A 34 1.45 4.01 8.92
N ILE A 35 1.11 5.04 8.14
CA ILE A 35 2.05 5.77 7.29
C ILE A 35 2.97 6.61 8.20
N GLU A 36 4.15 6.07 8.50
CA GLU A 36 5.16 6.71 9.35
C GLU A 36 5.92 7.82 8.61
N PRO A 37 6.18 8.98 9.24
CA PRO A 37 7.05 9.99 8.68
C PRO A 37 8.45 9.42 8.36
N GLY A 38 8.94 9.68 7.15
CA GLY A 38 10.26 9.28 6.68
C GLY A 38 10.35 7.85 6.12
N LYS A 39 9.28 7.05 6.16
CA LYS A 39 9.22 5.75 5.47
C LYS A 39 8.53 5.88 4.11
N SER A 40 9.10 5.21 3.12
CA SER A 40 8.48 5.06 1.81
C SER A 40 7.56 3.84 1.81
N ALA A 41 6.31 4.02 1.39
CA ALA A 41 5.31 2.97 1.31
C ALA A 41 4.29 3.26 0.19
N PRO A 42 3.58 2.24 -0.33
CA PRO A 42 2.38 2.50 -1.11
C PRO A 42 1.29 3.15 -0.26
N LEU A 43 0.45 3.95 -0.91
CA LEU A 43 -0.83 4.41 -0.36
C LEU A 43 -1.94 3.61 -1.03
N VAL A 44 -2.54 2.67 -0.32
CA VAL A 44 -3.53 1.73 -0.84
C VAL A 44 -4.92 2.22 -0.49
N GLY A 45 -5.76 2.49 -1.49
CA GLY A 45 -7.16 2.84 -1.27
C GLY A 45 -7.92 1.69 -0.64
N VAL A 46 -8.55 1.92 0.52
CA VAL A 46 -9.22 0.89 1.32
C VAL A 46 -10.35 0.21 0.54
N GLN A 47 -11.14 0.98 -0.21
CA GLN A 47 -12.23 0.43 -1.01
C GLN A 47 -11.76 -0.43 -2.19
N SER A 48 -10.68 -0.01 -2.86
CA SER A 48 -10.28 -0.56 -4.16
C SER A 48 -9.18 -1.62 -4.04
N GLY A 49 -8.42 -1.63 -2.95
CA GLY A 49 -7.18 -2.41 -2.83
C GLY A 49 -6.08 -1.96 -3.81
N ARG A 50 -6.22 -0.78 -4.42
CA ARG A 50 -5.30 -0.25 -5.43
C ARG A 50 -4.48 0.91 -4.91
N CYS A 51 -3.30 1.08 -5.49
CA CYS A 51 -2.33 2.08 -5.06
C CYS A 51 -2.60 3.44 -5.70
N LEU A 52 -2.43 4.52 -4.92
CA LEU A 52 -2.24 5.87 -5.44
C LEU A 52 -1.01 5.88 -6.33
N THR A 53 -1.21 6.16 -7.61
CA THR A 53 -0.21 5.96 -8.65
C THR A 53 -0.03 7.21 -9.48
N VAL A 54 1.22 7.55 -9.75
CA VAL A 54 1.61 8.43 -10.85
C VAL A 54 1.62 7.62 -12.15
N PRO A 55 0.72 7.89 -13.11
CA PRO A 55 0.64 7.14 -14.36
C PRO A 55 2.00 7.05 -15.07
N GLY A 56 2.41 5.82 -15.42
CA GLY A 56 3.68 5.56 -16.09
C GLY A 56 4.93 5.93 -15.30
N SER A 57 4.83 6.20 -13.98
CA SER A 57 5.92 6.79 -13.18
C SER A 57 6.47 8.09 -13.79
N SER A 58 5.60 8.87 -14.43
CA SER A 58 5.92 10.18 -15.01
C SER A 58 6.52 11.12 -13.97
N THR A 59 7.49 11.94 -14.39
CA THR A 59 8.03 13.04 -13.57
C THR A 59 7.57 14.41 -14.07
N ALA A 60 6.63 14.45 -15.03
CA ALA A 60 6.08 15.69 -15.55
C ALA A 60 5.15 16.35 -14.51
N ASN A 61 5.38 17.63 -14.25
CA ASN A 61 4.48 18.44 -13.44
C ASN A 61 3.08 18.47 -14.07
N GLY A 62 2.04 18.40 -13.23
CA GLY A 62 0.66 18.35 -13.71
C GLY A 62 0.15 16.95 -14.02
N THR A 63 0.98 15.91 -13.88
CA THR A 63 0.49 14.53 -14.04
C THR A 63 -0.51 14.22 -12.92
N GLN A 64 -1.78 14.00 -13.29
CA GLN A 64 -2.83 13.62 -12.34
C GLN A 64 -2.62 12.19 -11.85
N THR A 65 -2.78 11.97 -10.54
CA THR A 65 -2.68 10.64 -9.96
C THR A 65 -3.96 9.83 -10.19
N GLN A 66 -3.81 8.51 -10.14
CA GLN A 66 -4.90 7.56 -10.34
C GLN A 66 -4.78 6.36 -9.42
N LEU A 67 -5.85 5.58 -9.31
CA LEU A 67 -5.77 4.21 -8.84
C LEU A 67 -5.12 3.32 -9.89
N GLN A 68 -4.19 2.49 -9.47
CA GLN A 68 -3.65 1.39 -10.28
C GLN A 68 -3.34 0.20 -9.37
N ASP A 69 -3.41 -1.01 -9.92
CA ASP A 69 -2.92 -2.22 -9.25
C ASP A 69 -1.52 -1.98 -8.68
N CYS A 70 -1.30 -2.46 -7.46
CA CYS A 70 -0.04 -2.29 -6.75
C CYS A 70 1.03 -3.19 -7.37
N THR A 71 2.03 -2.59 -8.00
CA THR A 71 3.14 -3.26 -8.68
C THR A 71 4.49 -3.02 -8.01
N GLY A 72 4.56 -2.09 -7.05
CA GLY A 72 5.81 -1.65 -6.45
C GLY A 72 6.62 -0.70 -7.35
N ALA A 73 6.00 -0.14 -8.39
CA ALA A 73 6.61 0.86 -9.25
C ALA A 73 7.00 2.12 -8.46
N THR A 74 8.03 2.83 -8.92
CA THR A 74 8.51 4.05 -8.23
C THR A 74 7.43 5.13 -8.14
N GLY A 75 6.50 5.19 -9.11
CA GLY A 75 5.33 6.08 -9.09
C GLY A 75 4.22 5.68 -8.11
N GLN A 76 4.42 4.60 -7.34
CA GLN A 76 3.51 4.13 -6.28
C GLN A 76 4.12 4.21 -4.90
N THR A 77 5.38 4.67 -4.80
CA THR A 77 6.13 4.68 -3.55
C THR A 77 6.17 6.10 -3.01
N TRP A 78 5.39 6.35 -1.95
CA TRP A 78 5.21 7.65 -1.35
C TRP A 78 5.91 7.75 0.00
N THR A 79 6.50 8.90 0.28
CA THR A 79 7.09 9.20 1.59
C THR A 79 6.34 10.36 2.23
N HIS A 80 5.75 10.12 3.40
CA HIS A 80 5.23 11.19 4.22
C HIS A 80 6.39 11.87 4.97
N THR A 81 6.54 13.18 4.83
CA THR A 81 7.62 13.93 5.49
C THR A 81 7.12 14.60 6.77
N THR A 82 8.05 15.04 7.63
CA THR A 82 7.72 15.88 8.80
C THR A 82 7.10 17.23 8.41
N GLY A 83 7.37 17.69 7.18
CA GLY A 83 6.72 18.85 6.57
C GLY A 83 5.33 18.57 6.00
N LYS A 84 4.72 17.43 6.32
CA LYS A 84 3.39 17.00 5.84
C LYS A 84 3.29 16.78 4.33
N GLN A 85 4.40 16.68 3.62
CA GLN A 85 4.38 16.40 2.19
C GLN A 85 4.30 14.89 1.96
N LEU A 86 3.57 14.47 0.93
CA LEU A 86 3.63 13.12 0.37
C LEU A 86 4.51 13.19 -0.87
N THR A 87 5.78 12.77 -0.74
CA THR A 87 6.76 12.86 -1.82
C THR A 87 6.85 11.58 -2.63
N VAL A 88 7.13 11.72 -3.92
CA VAL A 88 7.37 10.62 -4.88
C VAL A 88 8.56 11.00 -5.76
N HIS A 89 9.30 10.01 -6.25
CA HIS A 89 10.51 10.22 -7.06
C HIS A 89 11.61 11.10 -6.41
N GLY A 90 11.54 11.30 -5.08
CA GLY A 90 12.50 12.08 -4.29
C GLY A 90 12.30 13.60 -4.32
N ASN A 91 11.72 14.18 -5.37
CA ASN A 91 11.55 15.64 -5.51
C ASN A 91 10.15 16.10 -5.97
N LYS A 92 9.22 15.17 -6.21
CA LYS A 92 7.83 15.49 -6.53
C LYS A 92 6.96 15.34 -5.30
N CYS A 93 5.93 16.16 -5.23
CA CYS A 93 4.97 16.20 -4.14
C CYS A 93 3.56 15.95 -4.68
N LEU A 94 2.75 15.22 -3.93
CA LEU A 94 1.30 15.18 -4.12
C LEU A 94 0.75 16.59 -3.91
N ASP A 95 0.00 17.10 -4.87
CA ASP A 95 -0.33 18.51 -4.99
C ASP A 95 -1.81 18.68 -5.34
N ALA A 96 -2.52 19.53 -4.59
CA ALA A 96 -3.83 20.02 -5.00
C ALA A 96 -3.67 21.02 -6.15
N GLY A 97 -3.96 20.56 -7.37
CA GLY A 97 -3.61 21.26 -8.60
C GLY A 97 -4.12 22.69 -8.65
N GLY A 98 -3.24 23.61 -9.04
CA GLY A 98 -3.56 25.03 -9.12
C GLY A 98 -3.89 25.67 -7.75
N ARG A 99 -3.50 25.04 -6.64
CA ARG A 99 -3.89 25.45 -5.27
C ARG A 99 -5.40 25.44 -5.06
N GLY A 100 -6.11 24.56 -5.76
CA GLY A 100 -7.57 24.45 -5.69
C GLY A 100 -8.05 23.97 -4.32
N THR A 101 -9.18 24.52 -3.87
CA THR A 101 -9.80 24.22 -2.57
C THR A 101 -11.25 23.77 -2.71
N THR A 102 -11.68 23.40 -3.92
CA THR A 102 -13.05 23.00 -4.22
C THR A 102 -13.13 21.53 -4.60
N ASN A 103 -14.32 20.95 -4.42
CA ASN A 103 -14.65 19.61 -4.88
C ASN A 103 -14.33 19.44 -6.37
N GLY A 104 -13.67 18.35 -6.73
CA GLY A 104 -13.24 18.07 -8.11
C GLY A 104 -11.86 18.63 -8.46
N THR A 105 -11.19 19.36 -7.55
CA THR A 105 -9.79 19.76 -7.78
C THR A 105 -8.94 18.53 -8.04
N ALA A 106 -8.24 18.51 -9.18
CA ALA A 106 -7.37 17.39 -9.54
C ALA A 106 -6.19 17.29 -8.56
N VAL A 107 -5.91 16.07 -8.11
CA VAL A 107 -4.69 15.80 -7.34
C VAL A 107 -3.60 15.32 -8.29
N ILE A 108 -2.53 16.09 -8.36
CA ILE A 108 -1.45 15.93 -9.33
C ILE A 108 -0.13 15.70 -8.61
N ILE A 109 0.93 15.48 -9.37
CA ILE A 109 2.30 15.73 -8.90
C ILE A 109 2.83 17.06 -9.40
N TRP A 110 3.61 17.71 -8.55
CA TRP A 110 4.36 18.92 -8.89
C TRP A 110 5.71 18.91 -8.19
N ASP A 111 6.66 19.73 -8.65
CA ASP A 111 7.89 19.99 -7.90
C ASP A 111 7.57 20.44 -6.48
N CYS A 112 8.23 19.83 -5.50
CA CYS A 112 8.07 20.22 -4.11
C CYS A 112 8.51 21.68 -3.91
N ASN A 113 7.59 22.53 -3.46
CA ASN A 113 7.83 23.97 -3.26
C ASN A 113 7.46 24.48 -1.85
N GLY A 114 7.02 23.58 -0.97
CA GLY A 114 6.65 23.90 0.42
C GLY A 114 5.29 24.57 0.59
N GLY A 115 4.54 24.79 -0.51
CA GLY A 115 3.19 25.35 -0.48
C GLY A 115 2.22 24.49 0.32
N THR A 116 1.23 25.12 0.96
CA THR A 116 0.20 24.43 1.76
C THR A 116 -0.69 23.51 0.93
N ASN A 117 -0.78 23.72 -0.39
CA ASN A 117 -1.45 22.83 -1.33
C ASN A 117 -0.71 21.48 -1.55
N GLN A 118 0.51 21.35 -1.03
CA GLN A 118 1.32 20.12 -1.06
C GLN A 118 1.43 19.46 0.32
N GLN A 119 0.72 19.99 1.31
CA GLN A 119 0.74 19.49 2.68
C GLN A 119 -0.56 18.74 2.97
N TRP A 120 -0.42 17.59 3.61
CA TRP A 120 -1.50 16.63 3.82
C TRP A 120 -1.48 16.15 5.28
N ASN A 121 -2.63 16.14 5.94
CA ASN A 121 -2.78 15.43 7.20
C ASN A 121 -3.15 13.99 6.88
N VAL A 122 -2.29 13.06 7.27
CA VAL A 122 -2.61 11.63 7.29
C VAL A 122 -3.24 11.33 8.65
N ASN A 123 -4.52 10.98 8.66
CA ASN A 123 -5.34 10.90 9.86
C ASN A 123 -5.46 9.44 10.36
N PRO A 124 -5.67 9.22 11.67
CA PRO A 124 -5.82 7.87 12.23
C PRO A 124 -7.03 7.08 11.71
N ASP A 125 -8.02 7.76 11.13
CA ASP A 125 -9.20 7.14 10.51
C ASP A 125 -8.97 6.67 9.06
N GLY A 126 -7.72 6.78 8.57
CA GLY A 126 -7.32 6.43 7.21
C GLY A 126 -7.57 7.54 6.19
N THR A 127 -8.20 8.65 6.56
CA THR A 127 -8.36 9.76 5.62
C THR A 127 -7.04 10.51 5.41
N ILE A 128 -6.84 11.02 4.21
CA ILE A 128 -5.76 11.97 3.89
C ILE A 128 -6.42 13.29 3.51
N THR A 129 -6.18 14.36 4.27
CA THR A 129 -6.82 15.66 4.05
C THR A 129 -5.81 16.72 3.64
N GLY A 130 -6.15 17.57 2.67
CA GLY A 130 -5.31 18.69 2.30
C GLY A 130 -5.26 19.73 3.43
N VAL A 131 -4.06 20.15 3.85
CA VAL A 131 -3.90 21.16 4.91
C VAL A 131 -4.52 22.51 4.49
N GLN A 132 -4.41 22.87 3.20
CA GLN A 132 -4.99 24.11 2.69
C GLN A 132 -6.52 24.07 2.56
N SER A 133 -7.08 22.97 2.06
CA SER A 133 -8.48 22.88 1.66
C SER A 133 -9.38 22.27 2.73
N GLY A 134 -8.83 21.45 3.62
CA GLY A 134 -9.60 20.58 4.52
C GLY A 134 -10.34 19.44 3.81
N LEU A 135 -10.17 19.28 2.49
CA LEU A 135 -10.84 18.26 1.69
C LEU A 135 -10.06 16.94 1.69
N CYS A 136 -10.77 15.84 1.49
CA CYS A 136 -10.23 14.50 1.46
C CYS A 136 -9.66 14.14 0.09
N LEU A 137 -8.58 13.36 0.09
CA LEU A 137 -8.05 12.64 -1.05
C LEU A 137 -9.04 11.54 -1.45
N ASP A 138 -9.65 11.67 -2.61
CA ASP A 138 -10.83 10.90 -3.00
C ASP A 138 -10.61 10.18 -4.35
N ALA A 139 -10.89 8.88 -4.38
CA ALA A 139 -11.06 8.15 -5.63
C ALA A 139 -12.42 8.50 -6.25
N ASN A 140 -12.37 9.28 -7.34
CA ASN A 140 -13.52 9.99 -7.89
C ASN A 140 -14.75 9.10 -8.07
N ALA A 141 -15.89 9.58 -7.58
CA ALA A 141 -17.19 8.91 -7.64
C ALA A 141 -17.21 7.49 -7.04
N GLY A 142 -16.28 7.19 -6.12
CA GLY A 142 -16.14 5.85 -5.54
C GLY A 142 -15.65 4.80 -6.55
N GLY A 143 -14.94 5.23 -7.60
CA GLY A 143 -14.40 4.33 -8.61
C GLY A 143 -13.34 3.39 -8.02
N THR A 144 -13.37 2.12 -8.42
CA THR A 144 -12.42 1.10 -7.96
C THR A 144 -11.50 0.58 -9.05
N ALA A 145 -11.75 0.95 -10.32
CA ALA A 145 -10.99 0.45 -11.46
C ALA A 145 -9.63 1.13 -11.62
N ASN A 146 -8.70 0.45 -12.30
CA ASN A 146 -7.47 1.06 -12.80
C ASN A 146 -7.80 2.30 -13.64
N GLY A 147 -7.05 3.39 -13.44
CA GLY A 147 -7.30 4.66 -14.12
C GLY A 147 -8.35 5.56 -13.45
N THR A 148 -8.96 5.14 -12.33
CA THR A 148 -9.83 6.03 -11.55
C THR A 148 -9.00 7.23 -11.07
N ARG A 149 -9.38 8.44 -11.50
CA ARG A 149 -8.68 9.68 -11.16
C ARG A 149 -8.86 10.04 -9.69
N ILE A 150 -7.81 10.59 -9.10
CA ILE A 150 -7.85 11.12 -7.74
C ILE A 150 -8.13 12.63 -7.77
N ILE A 151 -9.02 13.05 -6.88
CA ILE A 151 -9.47 14.43 -6.73
C ILE A 151 -9.54 14.81 -5.25
N LEU A 152 -9.73 16.11 -4.99
CA LEU A 152 -10.23 16.57 -3.72
C LEU A 152 -11.75 16.48 -3.70
N TRP A 153 -12.29 16.00 -2.58
CA TRP A 153 -13.72 16.01 -2.34
C TRP A 153 -14.04 16.25 -0.87
N SER A 154 -15.25 16.73 -0.60
CA SER A 154 -15.76 16.89 0.76
C SER A 154 -15.70 15.56 1.49
N CYS A 155 -15.10 15.55 2.68
CA CYS A 155 -15.01 14.36 3.50
C CYS A 155 -16.42 13.88 3.87
N ASN A 156 -16.76 12.64 3.52
CA ASN A 156 -18.10 12.09 3.68
C ASN A 156 -18.12 10.71 4.37
N GLY A 157 -16.97 10.23 4.84
CA GLY A 157 -16.84 8.93 5.51
C GLY A 157 -16.87 7.73 4.56
N GLY A 158 -16.90 7.95 3.25
CA GLY A 158 -16.81 6.90 2.23
C GLY A 158 -15.44 6.20 2.25
N THR A 159 -15.44 4.89 2.01
CA THR A 159 -14.19 4.10 1.96
C THR A 159 -13.31 4.43 0.77
N ASN A 160 -13.82 5.14 -0.23
CA ASN A 160 -13.06 5.70 -1.35
C ASN A 160 -12.19 6.91 -0.96
N GLN A 161 -12.30 7.38 0.28
CA GLN A 161 -11.51 8.46 0.88
C GLN A 161 -10.53 7.96 1.95
N GLN A 162 -10.44 6.64 2.14
CA GLN A 162 -9.58 6.00 3.14
C GLN A 162 -8.40 5.30 2.46
N TRP A 163 -7.23 5.42 3.08
CA TRP A 163 -5.93 5.02 2.56
C TRP A 163 -5.10 4.34 3.65
N ASN A 164 -4.36 3.30 3.26
CA ASN A 164 -3.51 2.47 4.09
C ASN A 164 -2.08 2.43 3.58
#